data_AF-A0A4P5YCE6-F1
#
_entry.id   AF-A0A4P5YCE6-F1
#
_cell.length_a   1.000
_cell.length_b   1.000
_cell.length_c   1.000
_cell.angle_alpha   90.00
_cell.angle_beta   90.00
_cell.angle_gamma   90.00
#
_symmetry.space_group_name_H-M   'P 1'
#
loop_
_entity.id
_entity.type
_entity.pdbx_description
1 polymer ?
#
loop_
_entity_poly.entity_id
_entity_poly.type
_entity_poly.pdbx_seq_one_letter_code
_entity_poly.pdbx_strand_id
1 'polypeptide(L)'
;MADLSLEDIEFIKILANSDSTILQAGMNEATRYRLDAQIGVILREYYRENTMNTKAGWVEKFEKVGITEDDGKAAIACARRLGIDIS
;
A
#
# COMPACT_ATOMS: atom_id res chain seq x y z
N MET A 1 14.21 -3.36 10.27
CA MET A 1 12.93 -3.48 9.52
C MET A 1 13.21 -4.22 8.24
N ALA A 2 12.41 -5.22 7.89
CA ALA A 2 12.58 -6.00 6.68
C ALA A 2 12.39 -5.14 5.42
N ASP A 3 13.06 -5.53 4.32
CA ASP A 3 12.84 -4.98 2.99
C ASP A 3 11.49 -5.42 2.43
N LEU A 4 10.93 -4.64 1.50
CA LEU A 4 9.69 -5.00 0.80
C LEU A 4 9.94 -6.27 -0.03
N SER A 5 9.07 -7.27 0.12
CA SER A 5 9.10 -8.44 -0.76
C SER A 5 8.62 -8.05 -2.17
N LEU A 6 9.02 -8.83 -3.19
CA LEU A 6 8.55 -8.60 -4.57
C LEU A 6 7.01 -8.58 -4.64
N GLU A 7 6.37 -9.48 -3.90
CA GLU A 7 4.92 -9.57 -3.87
C GLU A 7 4.28 -8.34 -3.21
N ASP A 8 4.88 -7.75 -2.18
CA ASP A 8 4.39 -6.50 -1.58
C ASP A 8 4.50 -5.34 -2.56
N ILE A 9 5.62 -5.27 -3.30
CA ILE A 9 5.86 -4.25 -4.32
C ILE A 9 4.80 -4.36 -5.42
N GLU A 10 4.55 -5.56 -5.94
CA GLU A 10 3.56 -5.80 -6.98
C GLU A 10 2.14 -5.48 -6.48
N PHE A 11 1.79 -5.87 -5.25
CA PHE A 11 0.49 -5.59 -4.68
C PHE A 11 0.25 -4.08 -4.57
N ILE A 12 1.22 -3.33 -4.07
CA ILE A 12 1.12 -1.87 -3.96
C ILE A 12 0.97 -1.24 -5.35
N LYS A 13 1.73 -1.70 -6.35
CA LYS A 13 1.61 -1.21 -7.73
C LYS A 13 0.24 -1.53 -8.34
N ILE A 14 -0.33 -2.70 -8.05
CA ILE A 14 -1.70 -3.05 -8.46
C ILE A 14 -2.69 -2.08 -7.83
N LEU A 15 -2.59 -1.83 -6.52
CA LEU A 15 -3.48 -0.88 -5.84
C LEU A 15 -3.37 0.54 -6.41
N ALA A 16 -2.15 0.98 -6.76
CA ALA A 16 -1.91 2.31 -7.34
C ALA A 16 -2.56 2.48 -8.72
N ASN A 17 -2.64 1.41 -9.52
CA ASN A 17 -3.04 1.48 -10.93
C ASN A 17 -4.42 0.86 -11.23
N SER A 18 -5.14 0.36 -10.22
CA SER A 18 -6.39 -0.37 -10.42
C SER A 18 -7.60 0.36 -9.84
N ASP A 19 -8.77 0.08 -10.40
CA ASP A 19 -10.04 0.50 -9.83
C ASP A 19 -10.44 -0.40 -8.65
N SER A 20 -10.77 0.21 -7.51
CA SER A 20 -11.15 -0.52 -6.29
C SER A 20 -12.40 -1.39 -6.46
N THR A 21 -13.35 -1.02 -7.31
CA THR A 21 -14.56 -1.84 -7.55
C THR A 21 -14.23 -3.13 -8.31
N ILE A 22 -13.30 -3.06 -9.26
CA ILE A 22 -12.81 -4.23 -10.00
C ILE A 22 -12.06 -5.17 -9.04
N LEU A 23 -11.16 -4.61 -8.22
CA LEU A 23 -10.43 -5.40 -7.23
C LEU A 23 -11.38 -6.04 -6.21
N GLN A 24 -12.35 -5.30 -5.71
CA GLN A 24 -13.33 -5.81 -4.75
C GLN A 24 -14.13 -7.00 -5.31
N ALA A 25 -14.50 -6.97 -6.59
CA ALA A 25 -15.22 -8.06 -7.23
C ALA A 25 -14.34 -9.30 -7.49
N GLY A 26 -13.04 -9.11 -7.71
CA GLY A 26 -12.09 -10.20 -8.01
C GLY A 26 -11.34 -10.78 -6.81
N MET A 27 -11.34 -10.11 -5.67
CA MET A 27 -10.59 -10.54 -4.48
C MET A 27 -11.30 -11.67 -3.73
N ASN A 28 -10.57 -12.75 -3.47
CA ASN A 28 -10.99 -13.78 -2.52
C ASN A 28 -10.60 -13.39 -1.08
N GLU A 29 -11.05 -14.19 -0.12
CA GLU A 29 -10.80 -13.96 1.32
C GLU A 29 -9.30 -13.95 1.66
N ALA A 30 -8.49 -14.82 1.04
CA ALA A 30 -7.06 -14.89 1.29
C ALA A 30 -6.34 -13.61 0.84
N THR A 31 -6.68 -13.09 -0.35
CA THR A 31 -6.14 -11.82 -0.85
C THR A 31 -6.59 -10.65 0.03
N ARG A 32 -7.83 -10.68 0.52
CA ARG A 32 -8.34 -9.64 1.44
C ARG A 32 -7.63 -9.65 2.79
N TYR A 33 -7.39 -10.84 3.34
CA TYR A 33 -6.60 -11.00 4.56
C TYR A 33 -5.19 -10.47 4.39
N ARG A 34 -4.51 -10.79 3.28
CA ARG A 34 -3.17 -10.26 2.98
C ARG A 34 -3.16 -8.73 2.86
N LEU A 35 -4.15 -8.17 2.17
CA LEU A 35 -4.30 -6.73 2.04
C LEU A 35 -4.36 -6.05 3.40
N ASP A 36 -5.14 -6.59 4.35
CA ASP A 36 -5.28 -6.00 5.68
C ASP A 36 -4.05 -6.25 6.57
N ALA A 37 -3.60 -7.50 6.66
CA ALA A 37 -2.57 -7.92 7.61
C ALA A 37 -1.15 -7.46 7.25
N GLN A 38 -0.87 -7.23 5.96
CA GLN A 38 0.48 -6.90 5.49
C GLN A 38 0.52 -5.57 4.74
N ILE A 39 -0.25 -5.45 3.65
CA ILE A 39 -0.18 -4.26 2.79
C ILE A 39 -0.73 -3.03 3.52
N GLY A 40 -1.81 -3.17 4.29
CA GLY A 40 -2.37 -2.12 5.12
C GLY A 40 -1.38 -1.59 6.16
N VAL A 41 -0.60 -2.48 6.78
CA VAL A 41 0.46 -2.09 7.73
C VAL A 41 1.56 -1.27 7.03
N ILE A 42 2.02 -1.74 5.86
CA ILE A 42 3.04 -1.04 5.06
C ILE A 42 2.55 0.36 4.65
N LEU A 43 1.34 0.44 4.11
CA LEU A 43 0.76 1.70 3.65
C LEU A 43 0.47 2.66 4.82
N ARG A 44 0.11 2.16 6.01
CA ARG A 44 -0.07 2.98 7.21
C ARG A 44 1.24 3.59 7.68
N GLU A 45 2.32 2.81 7.71
CA GLU A 45 3.64 3.33 8.09
C GLU A 45 4.16 4.35 7.07
N TYR A 46 3.97 4.10 5.77
CA TYR A 46 4.28 5.06 4.71
C TYR A 46 3.45 6.34 4.83
N TYR A 47 2.13 6.22 5.06
CA TYR A 47 1.22 7.36 5.28
C TYR A 47 1.64 8.18 6.50
N ARG A 48 1.98 7.50 7.60
CA ARG A 48 2.43 8.09 8.85
C ARG A 48 3.67 8.93 8.64
N GLU A 49 4.65 8.40 7.92
CA GLU A 49 5.89 9.13 7.62
C GLU A 49 5.62 10.37 6.76
N ASN A 50 4.82 10.26 5.71
CA ASN A 50 4.48 11.39 4.86
C ASN A 50 3.68 12.47 5.60
N THR A 51 2.82 12.08 6.55
CA THR A 51 1.96 13.01 7.30
C THR A 51 2.71 13.68 8.46
N MET A 52 3.54 12.94 9.19
CA MET A 52 4.23 13.43 10.38
C MET A 52 5.71 13.78 10.14
N ASN A 53 6.22 13.60 8.92
CA ASN A 53 7.60 13.84 8.53
C ASN A 53 8.62 13.16 9.48
N THR A 54 8.29 11.94 9.94
CA THR A 54 9.05 11.22 10.96
C THR A 54 10.38 10.65 10.49
N LYS A 55 10.70 10.79 9.19
CA LYS A 55 11.92 10.26 8.54
C LYS A 55 12.17 8.78 8.85
N ALA A 56 11.11 7.97 8.82
CA ALA A 56 11.19 6.53 9.09
C ALA A 56 11.79 5.72 7.92
N GLY A 57 12.03 6.34 6.77
CA GLY A 57 12.72 5.76 5.61
C GLY A 57 11.81 4.99 4.65
N TRP A 58 10.49 5.02 4.83
CA TRP A 58 9.51 4.41 3.92
C TRP A 58 9.43 5.11 2.59
N VAL A 59 9.57 6.44 2.55
CA VAL A 59 9.61 7.20 1.28
C VAL A 59 10.79 6.71 0.43
N GLU A 60 11.99 6.69 1.01
CA GLU A 60 13.19 6.21 0.32
C GLU A 60 13.06 4.73 -0.10
N LYS A 61 12.45 3.88 0.73
CA LYS A 61 12.20 2.47 0.39
C LYS A 61 11.27 2.30 -0.80
N PHE A 62 10.18 3.06 -0.85
CA PHE A 62 9.24 3.05 -1.96
C PHE A 62 9.93 3.51 -3.25
N GLU A 63 10.70 4.60 -3.19
CA GLU A 63 11.45 5.12 -4.34
C GLU A 63 12.46 4.11 -4.87
N LYS A 64 13.21 3.41 -3.99
CA LYS A 64 14.19 2.38 -4.38
C LYS A 64 13.60 1.23 -5.20
N VAL A 65 12.31 0.95 -5.05
CA VAL A 65 11.60 -0.13 -5.77
C VAL A 65 10.69 0.41 -6.89
N GLY A 66 10.81 1.71 -7.19
CA GLY A 66 10.05 2.39 -8.23
C GLY A 66 8.57 2.54 -7.89
N ILE A 67 8.24 2.80 -6.63
CA ILE A 67 6.92 3.28 -6.20
C ILE A 67 7.08 4.77 -5.88
N THR A 68 6.48 5.63 -6.69
CA THR A 68 6.55 7.08 -6.52
C THR A 68 5.62 7.55 -5.38
N GLU A 69 5.73 8.81 -4.99
CA GLU A 69 4.81 9.41 -4.01
C GLU A 69 3.35 9.35 -4.50
N ASP A 70 3.12 9.57 -5.80
CA ASP A 70 1.80 9.49 -6.40
C ASP A 70 1.27 8.05 -6.41
N ASP A 71 2.13 7.06 -6.70
CA ASP A 71 1.76 5.64 -6.58
C ASP A 71 1.36 5.29 -5.14
N GLY A 72 2.16 5.75 -4.16
CA GLY A 72 1.88 5.53 -2.74
C GLY A 72 0.54 6.13 -2.31
N LYS A 73 0.25 7.37 -2.71
CA LYS A 73 -1.03 8.04 -2.45
C LYS A 73 -2.20 7.34 -3.14
N ALA A 74 -2.02 6.92 -4.39
CA ALA A 74 -3.05 6.20 -5.14
C ALA A 74 -3.34 4.83 -4.49
N ALA A 75 -2.31 4.10 -4.08
CA ALA A 75 -2.45 2.83 -3.37
C ALA A 75 -3.18 3.00 -2.03
N ILE A 76 -2.85 4.02 -1.24
CA ILE A 76 -3.57 4.35 0.01
C ILE A 76 -5.05 4.64 -0.27
N ALA A 77 -5.34 5.47 -1.28
CA ALA A 77 -6.71 5.80 -1.64
C ALA A 77 -7.50 4.56 -2.09
N CYS A 78 -6.88 3.68 -2.87
CA CYS A 78 -7.48 2.42 -3.29
C CYS A 78 -7.75 1.49 -2.10
N ALA A 79 -6.77 1.28 -1.22
CA ALA A 79 -6.92 0.46 -0.03
C ALA A 79 -8.02 0.96 0.91
N ARG A 80 -8.14 2.29 1.12
CA ARG A 80 -9.24 2.89 1.87
C ARG A 80 -10.61 2.59 1.26
N ARG A 81 -10.75 2.65 -0.07
CA ARG A 81 -11.99 2.26 -0.76
C ARG A 81 -12.32 0.77 -0.62
N LEU A 82 -11.30 -0.07 -0.48
CA LEU A 82 -11.44 -1.50 -0.20
C LEU A 82 -11.79 -1.80 1.28
N GLY A 83 -11.88 -0.78 2.12
CA GLY A 83 -12.26 -0.87 3.53
C GLY A 83 -11.07 -1.05 4.49
N ILE A 84 -9.84 -0.81 4.03
CA ILE A 84 -8.65 -0.89 4.88
C ILE A 84 -8.47 0.42 5.62
N ASP A 85 -8.34 0.35 6.94
CA ASP A 85 -8.09 1.52 7.77
C ASP A 85 -6.62 1.95 7.67
N ILE A 86 -6.41 3.06 6.97
CA ILE A 86 -5.13 3.74 6.86
C ILE A 86 -5.33 5.12 7.48
N SER A 87 -5.05 5.23 8.78
CA SER A 87 -5.12 6.45 9.58
C SER A 87 -3.84 6.65 10.40
#